data_AF-A0A1Z5H8D3-F1
#
_entry.id   AF-A0A1Z5H8D3-F1
#
_cell.length_a   1.000
_cell.length_b   1.000
_cell.length_c   1.000
_cell.angle_alpha   90.00
_cell.angle_beta   90.00
_cell.angle_gamma   90.00
#
_symmetry.space_group_name_H-M   'P 1'
#
loop_
_entity.id
_entity.type
_entity.pdbx_description
1 polymer ?
#
loop_
_entity_poly.entity_id
_entity_poly.type
_entity_poly.pdbx_seq_one_letter_code
_entity_poly.pdbx_strand_id
1 'polypeptide(L)'
;MTLCFMSLFMALIVDNISAQLEEYLLPASLLLGASSVIYWHYTGDLRFYAFIQLGTLAAIPLILFLYKSPYTLSHYLLYGLVFYALAKILELNDKPIFELSSGAISGHTAKHLFAAIATYCVYLMLKKRRLY
;
A
#
# COMPACT_ATOMS: atom_id res chain seq x y z
N MET A 1 -2.44 -7.89 5.33
CA MET A 1 -2.34 -6.77 4.36
C MET A 1 -3.18 -5.57 4.76
N THR A 2 -4.49 -5.69 5.02
CA THR A 2 -5.37 -4.53 5.29
C THR A 2 -4.89 -3.62 6.42
N LEU A 3 -4.47 -4.19 7.55
CA LEU A 3 -3.93 -3.37 8.65
C LEU A 3 -2.69 -2.58 8.22
N CYS A 4 -1.78 -3.18 7.47
CA CYS A 4 -0.60 -2.49 6.93
C CYS A 4 -0.99 -1.32 6.00
N PHE A 5 -2.01 -1.51 5.15
CA PHE A 5 -2.53 -0.45 4.29
C PHE A 5 -3.15 0.69 5.08
N MET A 6 -3.96 0.38 6.11
CA MET A 6 -4.57 1.39 6.96
C MET A 6 -3.52 2.13 7.81
N SER A 7 -2.49 1.44 8.30
CA SER A 7 -1.35 2.08 8.98
C SER A 7 -0.59 3.02 8.05
N LEU A 8 -0.30 2.60 6.80
CA LEU A 8 0.37 3.44 5.82
C LEU A 8 -0.48 4.66 5.44
N PHE A 9 -1.79 4.47 5.26
CA PHE A 9 -2.73 5.57 5.03
C PHE A 9 -2.71 6.57 6.19
N MET A 10 -2.72 6.10 7.43
CA MET A 10 -2.63 6.99 8.59
C MET A 10 -1.30 7.72 8.69
N ALA A 11 -0.18 7.05 8.43
CA ALA A 11 1.12 7.71 8.36
C ALA A 11 1.12 8.83 7.31
N LEU A 12 0.48 8.62 6.17
CA LEU A 12 0.34 9.64 5.12
C LEU A 12 -0.50 10.85 5.55
N ILE A 13 -1.59 10.62 6.29
CA ILE A 13 -2.43 11.69 6.87
C ILE A 13 -1.65 12.48 7.92
N VAL A 14 -0.97 11.79 8.84
CA VAL A 14 -0.19 12.40 9.92
C VAL A 14 0.98 13.23 9.37
N ASP A 15 1.72 12.70 8.40
CA ASP A 15 2.88 13.37 7.84
C ASP A 15 2.51 14.59 6.96
N ASN A 16 1.32 14.63 6.34
CA ASN A 16 0.99 15.66 5.34
C ASN A 16 -0.16 16.60 5.72
N ILE A 17 -1.02 16.22 6.67
CA ILE A 17 -2.22 16.98 7.02
C ILE A 17 -2.13 17.52 8.45
N SER A 18 -2.07 16.63 9.44
CA SER A 18 -2.06 17.02 10.86
C SER A 18 -1.65 15.86 11.75
N ALA A 19 -0.61 16.07 12.55
CA ALA A 19 -0.15 15.08 13.53
C ALA A 19 -1.12 14.90 14.71
N GLN A 20 -1.91 15.93 15.03
CA GLN A 20 -2.88 15.89 16.13
C GLN A 20 -4.01 14.87 15.91
N LEU A 21 -4.24 14.47 14.66
CA LEU A 21 -5.30 13.52 14.30
C LEU A 21 -4.92 12.06 14.59
N GLU A 22 -3.64 11.76 14.87
CA GLU A 22 -3.14 10.39 14.99
C GLU A 22 -3.87 9.59 16.08
N GLU A 23 -4.03 10.17 17.28
CA GLU A 23 -4.58 9.49 18.46
C GLU A 23 -5.97 8.90 18.21
N TYR A 24 -6.80 9.59 17.43
CA TYR A 24 -8.17 9.17 17.14
C TYR A 24 -8.28 8.39 15.83
N LEU A 25 -7.62 8.86 14.78
CA LEU A 25 -7.81 8.30 13.45
C LEU A 25 -7.01 7.00 13.25
N LEU A 26 -5.89 6.80 13.96
CA LEU A 26 -5.15 5.54 13.89
C LEU A 26 -5.99 4.34 14.34
N PRO A 27 -6.53 4.30 15.58
CA PRO A 27 -7.37 3.18 15.99
C PRO A 27 -8.63 3.07 15.12
N ALA A 28 -9.25 4.19 14.73
CA ALA A 28 -10.41 4.16 13.83
C ALA A 28 -10.09 3.52 12.47
N SER A 29 -8.96 3.86 11.84
CA SER A 29 -8.53 3.27 10.56
C SER A 29 -8.27 1.77 10.67
N LEU A 30 -7.63 1.32 11.75
CA LEU A 30 -7.33 -0.08 11.99
C LEU A 30 -8.62 -0.89 12.20
N LEU A 31 -9.55 -0.34 12.99
CA LEU A 31 -10.86 -0.92 13.22
C LEU A 31 -11.69 -0.99 11.92
N LEU A 32 -11.66 0.06 11.09
CA LEU A 32 -12.30 0.02 9.77
C LEU A 32 -11.71 -1.06 8.87
N GLY A 33 -10.38 -1.18 8.84
CA GLY A 33 -9.69 -2.24 8.10
C GLY A 33 -10.08 -3.64 8.58
N ALA A 34 -10.05 -3.88 9.89
CA ALA A 34 -10.45 -5.15 10.48
C ALA A 34 -11.93 -5.46 10.21
N SER A 35 -12.81 -4.47 10.39
CA SER A 35 -14.25 -4.59 10.14
C SER A 35 -14.53 -4.97 8.69
N SER A 36 -13.76 -4.47 7.72
CA SER A 36 -13.92 -4.85 6.31
C SER A 36 -13.66 -6.33 6.04
N VAL A 37 -12.68 -6.92 6.73
CA VAL A 37 -12.35 -8.35 6.61
C VAL A 37 -13.38 -9.20 7.35
N ILE A 38 -13.80 -8.77 8.54
CA ILE A 38 -14.86 -9.44 9.32
C ILE A 38 -16.16 -9.46 8.50
N TYR A 39 -16.55 -8.32 7.94
CA TYR A 39 -17.73 -8.20 7.09
C TYR A 39 -17.65 -9.15 5.89
N TRP A 40 -16.52 -9.18 5.18
CA TRP A 40 -16.32 -10.09 4.06
C TRP A 40 -16.44 -11.56 4.50
N HIS A 41 -15.86 -11.93 5.64
CA HIS A 41 -15.91 -13.30 6.15
C HIS A 41 -17.34 -13.79 6.41
N TYR A 42 -18.21 -12.95 6.98
CA TYR A 42 -19.59 -13.33 7.30
C TYR A 42 -20.56 -13.23 6.12
N THR A 43 -20.36 -12.26 5.22
CA THR A 43 -21.31 -11.97 4.15
C THR A 43 -20.90 -12.55 2.79
N GLY A 44 -19.63 -12.89 2.62
CA GLY A 44 -19.04 -13.22 1.32
C GLY A 44 -18.84 -12.02 0.38
N ASP A 45 -19.23 -10.81 0.80
CA ASP A 45 -19.15 -9.59 -0.02
C ASP A 45 -17.80 -8.89 0.13
N LEU A 46 -17.04 -8.84 -0.97
CA LEU A 46 -15.71 -8.23 -1.02
C LEU A 46 -15.71 -6.70 -1.23
N ARG A 47 -16.85 -6.07 -1.54
CA ARG A 47 -16.87 -4.67 -1.97
C ARG A 47 -16.28 -3.72 -0.94
N PHE A 48 -16.62 -3.92 0.34
CA PHE A 48 -16.09 -3.08 1.42
C PHE A 48 -14.58 -3.26 1.59
N TYR A 49 -14.09 -4.50 1.57
CA TYR A 49 -12.67 -4.81 1.61
C TYR A 49 -11.91 -4.19 0.42
N ALA A 50 -12.46 -4.33 -0.80
CA ALA A 50 -11.88 -3.75 -2.00
C ALA A 50 -11.84 -2.23 -1.95
N PHE A 51 -12.89 -1.58 -1.41
CA PHE A 51 -12.92 -0.15 -1.20
C PHE A 51 -11.81 0.33 -0.25
N ILE A 52 -11.61 -0.35 0.88
CA ILE A 52 -10.51 -0.03 1.81
C ILE A 52 -9.16 -0.19 1.11
N GLN A 53 -8.95 -1.30 0.39
CA GLN A 53 -7.65 -1.58 -0.21
C GLN A 53 -7.32 -0.63 -1.38
N LEU A 54 -8.27 -0.38 -2.28
CA LEU A 54 -8.06 0.54 -3.41
C LEU A 54 -8.05 2.00 -2.96
N GLY A 55 -8.89 2.36 -1.98
CA GLY A 55 -8.94 3.70 -1.41
C GLY A 55 -7.62 4.11 -0.77
N THR A 56 -6.99 3.23 0.01
CA THR A 56 -5.67 3.50 0.61
C THR A 56 -4.56 3.66 -0.44
N LEU A 57 -4.58 2.88 -1.51
CA LEU A 57 -3.63 3.01 -2.62
C LEU A 57 -3.84 4.31 -3.40
N ALA A 58 -5.09 4.68 -3.69
CA ALA A 58 -5.44 5.91 -4.38
C ALA A 58 -5.16 7.17 -3.55
N ALA A 59 -5.23 7.06 -2.22
CA ALA A 59 -4.91 8.16 -1.31
C ALA A 59 -3.44 8.60 -1.42
N ILE A 60 -2.52 7.69 -1.77
CA ILE A 60 -1.08 8.01 -1.92
C ILE A 60 -0.86 9.14 -2.93
N PRO A 61 -1.18 8.99 -4.24
CA PRO A 61 -0.99 10.07 -5.19
C PRO A 61 -1.88 11.27 -4.89
N LEU A 62 -3.10 11.06 -4.38
CA LEU A 62 -4.02 12.14 -4.07
C LEU A 62 -3.46 13.08 -2.98
N ILE A 63 -2.98 12.54 -1.86
CA ILE A 63 -2.44 13.34 -0.76
C ILE A 63 -1.13 14.01 -1.18
N LEU A 64 -0.25 13.29 -1.89
CA LEU A 64 1.00 13.88 -2.39
C LEU A 64 0.77 15.00 -3.42
N PHE A 65 -0.36 14.98 -4.13
CA PHE A 65 -0.76 16.03 -5.07
C PHE A 65 -1.40 17.22 -4.35
N LEU A 66 -2.27 16.96 -3.36
CA LEU A 66 -3.04 18.00 -2.66
C LEU A 66 -2.24 18.72 -1.55
N TYR A 67 -1.30 18.02 -0.92
CA TYR A 67 -0.56 18.52 0.24
C TYR A 67 0.93 18.55 -0.04
N LYS A 68 1.59 19.61 0.41
CA LYS A 68 3.05 19.71 0.37
C LYS A 68 3.64 18.96 1.56
N SER A 69 4.28 17.82 1.29
CA SER A 69 4.95 17.08 2.35
C SER A 69 6.05 17.92 3.00
N PRO A 70 6.13 17.95 4.34
CA PRO A 70 7.23 18.57 5.06
C PRO A 70 8.54 17.77 4.95
N TYR A 71 8.47 16.53 4.44
CA TYR A 71 9.62 15.63 4.30
C TYR A 71 10.08 15.49 2.85
N THR A 72 11.41 15.50 2.68
CA THR A 72 12.05 15.10 1.42
C THR A 72 11.76 13.65 1.08
N LEU A 73 11.89 13.29 -0.20
CA LEU A 73 11.73 11.93 -0.73
C LEU A 73 10.32 11.32 -0.64
N SER A 74 9.29 12.10 -0.30
CA SER A 74 7.90 11.61 -0.23
C SER A 74 7.39 10.97 -1.54
N HIS A 75 7.97 11.35 -2.69
CA HIS A 75 7.72 10.72 -3.99
C HIS A 75 8.12 9.24 -4.07
N TYR A 76 8.94 8.72 -3.13
CA TYR A 76 9.28 7.29 -3.07
C TYR A 76 8.05 6.41 -2.78
N LEU A 77 6.99 6.97 -2.18
CA LEU A 77 5.70 6.27 -2.06
C LEU A 77 5.08 5.97 -3.43
N LEU A 78 5.29 6.83 -4.43
CA LEU A 78 4.84 6.58 -5.81
C LEU A 78 5.65 5.45 -6.46
N TYR A 79 6.96 5.37 -6.21
CA TYR A 79 7.76 4.22 -6.65
C TYR A 79 7.27 2.93 -6.00
N GLY A 80 7.02 2.95 -4.69
CA GLY A 80 6.43 1.82 -3.98
C GLY A 80 5.09 1.38 -4.57
N LEU A 81 4.21 2.34 -4.91
CA LEU A 81 2.92 2.09 -5.55
C LEU A 81 3.07 1.42 -6.92
N VAL A 82 4.00 1.89 -7.75
CA VAL A 82 4.30 1.28 -9.06
C VAL A 82 4.80 -0.16 -8.90
N PHE A 83 5.75 -0.41 -8.01
CA PHE A 83 6.23 -1.78 -7.75
C PHE A 83 5.14 -2.69 -7.19
N TYR A 84 4.27 -2.18 -6.33
CA TYR A 84 3.11 -2.93 -5.85
C TYR A 84 2.13 -3.27 -6.97
N ALA A 85 1.83 -2.33 -7.87
CA ALA A 85 0.99 -2.57 -9.03
C ALA A 85 1.59 -3.63 -9.96
N LEU A 86 2.91 -3.56 -10.20
CA LEU A 86 3.64 -4.59 -10.95
C LEU A 86 3.54 -5.95 -10.26
N ALA A 87 3.69 -6.02 -8.92
CA ALA A 87 3.50 -7.26 -8.18
C ALA A 87 2.10 -7.87 -8.38
N LYS A 88 1.05 -7.05 -8.40
CA LYS A 88 -0.32 -7.50 -8.68
C LYS A 88 -0.51 -7.97 -10.12
N ILE A 89 0.12 -7.31 -11.10
CA ILE A 89 0.09 -7.75 -12.50
C ILE A 89 0.80 -9.11 -12.65
N LEU A 90 1.97 -9.29 -12.01
CA LEU A 90 2.70 -10.54 -12.01
C LEU A 90 1.88 -11.67 -11.38
N GLU A 91 1.19 -11.39 -10.26
CA GLU A 91 0.30 -12.34 -9.60
C GLU A 91 -0.84 -12.82 -10.51
N LEU A 92 -1.44 -11.91 -11.28
CA LEU A 92 -2.52 -12.25 -12.24
C LEU A 92 -2.01 -13.09 -13.42
N ASN A 93 -0.72 -12.98 -13.74
CA ASN A 93 -0.08 -13.67 -14.86
C ASN A 93 0.81 -14.84 -14.40
N ASP A 94 0.47 -15.49 -13.28
CA ASP A 94 1.30 -16.54 -12.68
C ASP A 94 1.69 -17.66 -13.67
N LYS A 95 0.70 -18.27 -14.34
CA LYS A 95 0.91 -19.34 -15.32
C LYS A 95 1.63 -18.85 -16.60
N PRO A 96 1.19 -17.76 -17.26
CA PRO A 96 1.92 -17.21 -18.41
C PRO A 96 3.40 -16.96 -18.13
N ILE A 97 3.74 -16.43 -16.94
CA ILE A 97 5.14 -16.16 -16.55
C ILE A 97 5.91 -17.47 -16.32
N PHE A 98 5.27 -18.47 -15.73
CA PHE A 98 5.87 -19.78 -15.51
C PHE A 98 6.17 -20.50 -16.83
N GLU A 99 5.25 -20.46 -17.79
CA GLU A 99 5.43 -21.04 -19.13
C GLU A 99 6.52 -20.30 -19.92
N LEU A 100 6.50 -18.96 -19.93
CA LEU A 100 7.49 -18.14 -20.63
C LEU A 100 8.91 -18.32 -20.07
N SER A 101 9.03 -18.59 -18.77
CA SER A 101 10.31 -18.82 -18.10
C SER A 101 10.78 -20.27 -18.16
N SER A 102 10.11 -21.14 -18.92
CA SER A 102 10.40 -22.59 -18.98
C SER A 102 10.43 -23.26 -17.60
N GLY A 103 9.54 -22.81 -16.71
CA GLY A 103 9.41 -23.34 -15.35
C GLY A 103 10.41 -22.78 -14.32
N ALA A 104 11.24 -21.80 -14.67
CA ALA A 104 12.24 -21.25 -13.76
C ALA A 104 11.63 -20.32 -12.69
N ILE A 105 10.68 -19.46 -13.07
CA ILE A 105 10.07 -18.46 -12.18
C ILE A 105 8.57 -18.34 -12.49
N SER A 106 7.72 -18.39 -11.46
CA SER A 106 6.29 -18.09 -11.61
C SER A 106 5.98 -16.62 -11.28
N GLY A 107 4.83 -16.13 -11.71
CA GLY A 107 4.36 -14.80 -11.30
C GLY A 107 4.22 -14.65 -9.79
N HIS A 108 3.95 -15.74 -9.06
CA HIS A 108 3.91 -15.78 -7.60
C HIS A 108 5.30 -15.58 -6.97
N THR A 109 6.34 -16.14 -7.55
CA THR A 109 7.72 -15.87 -7.10
C THR A 109 8.10 -14.43 -7.41
N ALA A 110 7.81 -13.97 -8.64
CA ALA A 110 8.13 -12.62 -9.08
C ALA A 110 7.37 -11.54 -8.29
N LYS A 111 6.10 -11.76 -7.94
CA LYS A 111 5.34 -10.76 -7.15
C LYS A 111 5.97 -10.51 -5.79
N HIS A 112 6.57 -11.51 -5.14
CA HIS A 112 7.20 -11.34 -3.82
C HIS A 112 8.44 -10.45 -3.93
N LEU A 113 9.23 -10.61 -5.00
CA LEU A 113 10.36 -9.74 -5.29
C LEU A 113 9.90 -8.29 -5.48
N PHE A 114 8.88 -8.06 -6.31
CA PHE A 114 8.36 -6.70 -6.57
C PHE A 114 7.67 -6.10 -5.34
N ALA A 115 6.95 -6.89 -4.55
CA ALA A 115 6.38 -6.46 -3.29
C ALA A 115 7.47 -6.09 -2.26
N ALA A 116 8.59 -6.82 -2.22
CA ALA A 116 9.73 -6.49 -1.37
C ALA A 116 10.42 -5.19 -1.82
N ILE A 117 10.54 -4.96 -3.14
CA ILE A 117 11.05 -3.68 -3.65
C ILE A 117 10.12 -2.53 -3.26
N ALA A 118 8.80 -2.73 -3.34
CA ALA A 118 7.82 -1.72 -2.94
C ALA A 118 7.99 -1.30 -1.47
N THR A 119 8.11 -2.25 -0.54
CA THR A 119 8.40 -1.96 0.87
C THR A 119 9.81 -1.39 1.07
N TYR A 120 10.79 -1.82 0.27
CA TYR A 120 12.14 -1.25 0.31
C TYR A 120 12.18 0.24 -0.10
N CYS A 121 11.35 0.67 -1.05
CA CYS A 121 11.17 2.09 -1.36
C CYS A 121 10.69 2.89 -0.14
N VAL A 122 9.69 2.38 0.59
CA VAL A 122 9.19 3.01 1.82
C VAL A 122 10.29 3.05 2.90
N TYR A 123 11.03 1.96 3.07
CA TYR A 123 12.17 1.94 3.99
C TYR A 123 13.23 2.98 3.64
N LEU A 124 13.63 3.08 2.37
CA LEU A 124 14.61 4.07 1.92
C LEU A 124 14.12 5.50 2.13
N MET A 125 12.83 5.76 1.87
CA MET A 125 12.19 7.05 2.17
C MET A 125 12.34 7.37 3.66
N LEU A 126 11.87 6.49 4.54
CA LEU A 126 11.91 6.72 5.99
C LEU A 126 13.33 6.87 6.53
N LYS A 127 14.28 6.11 6.00
CA LYS A 127 15.69 6.14 6.41
C LYS A 127 16.42 7.41 5.98
N LYS A 128 16.09 7.96 4.81
CA LYS A 128 16.84 9.07 4.19
C LYS A 128 16.10 10.41 4.19
N ARG A 129 14.80 10.43 4.51
CA ARG A 129 14.01 11.67 4.56
C ARG A 129 14.59 12.65 5.58
N ARG A 130 14.42 13.93 5.27
CA ARG A 130 14.75 15.08 6.11
C ARG A 130 13.60 16.07 6.02
N LEU A 131 13.44 16.90 7.04
CA LEU A 131 12.57 18.07 6.93
C LEU A 131 13.17 19.03 5.89
N TYR A 132 12.29 19.69 5.13
CA TYR A 132 12.68 20.77 4.22
C TYR A 132 13.20 22.00 4.96
#